data_AF-A0A1G3L100-F1
#
_entry.id   AF-A0A1G3L100-F1
#
_cell.length_a   1.000
_cell.length_b   1.000
_cell.length_c   1.000
_cell.angle_alpha   90.00
_cell.angle_beta   90.00
_cell.angle_gamma   90.00
#
_symmetry.space_group_name_H-M   'P 1'
#
loop_
_entity.id
_entity.type
_entity.pdbx_description
1 polymer ?
#
loop_
_entity_poly.entity_id
_entity_poly.type
_entity_poly.pdbx_seq_one_letter_code
_entity_poly.pdbx_strand_id
1 'polypeptide(L)'
;MNNKIILFLIIILTSLFIFFICFFMFTNFTVKKVEIDRDFFLDDKKFYKYLNIKENSLIWDFDKKKIEEKLAKQSYLSFYKVIKKYPNTIRILLRLKKPIAKIVVQKGDVYFIDDKCSIFRKHKINYSIPLICYINEEKVTLNYKANDYIKKVIDSLVLLKNKNKNVYDGISQIDIIEHSNKNLEYIVNYRTINAKIYLKNYINVDLLERGLICALYIEENNLDVENVVYTGNGFIF
;
A
#
# COMPACT_ATOMS: atom_id res chain seq x y z
N MET A 1 13.37 63.89 2.58
CA MET A 1 13.86 63.02 1.50
C MET A 1 13.47 63.67 0.17
N ASN A 2 14.43 63.89 -0.74
CA ASN A 2 14.19 64.73 -1.93
C ASN A 2 13.11 64.10 -2.83
N ASN A 3 12.08 64.85 -3.24
CA ASN A 3 10.99 64.34 -4.09
C ASN A 3 11.51 63.70 -5.40
N LYS A 4 12.66 64.16 -5.90
CA LYS A 4 13.37 63.58 -7.05
C LYS A 4 13.91 62.17 -6.79
N ILE A 5 14.38 61.89 -5.58
CA ILE A 5 14.89 60.56 -5.19
C ILE A 5 13.73 59.57 -5.07
N ILE A 6 12.60 60.01 -4.53
CA ILE A 6 11.38 59.19 -4.42
C ILE A 6 10.85 58.85 -5.82
N LEU A 7 10.77 59.84 -6.72
CA LEU A 7 10.34 59.63 -8.10
C LEU A 7 11.26 58.65 -8.84
N PHE A 8 12.58 58.79 -8.68
CA PHE A 8 13.57 57.89 -9.28
C PHE A 8 13.43 56.45 -8.78
N LEU A 9 13.22 56.26 -7.47
CA LEU A 9 12.96 54.94 -6.88
C LEU A 9 11.68 54.30 -7.43
N ILE A 10 10.60 55.06 -7.58
CA ILE A 10 9.32 54.58 -8.15
C ILE A 10 9.52 54.12 -9.60
N ILE A 11 10.27 54.89 -10.41
CA ILE A 11 10.56 54.54 -11.82
C ILE A 11 11.38 53.26 -11.89
N ILE A 12 12.40 53.09 -11.03
CA ILE A 12 13.20 51.87 -10.99
C ILE A 12 12.35 50.66 -10.59
N LEU A 13 11.54 50.78 -9.53
CA LEU A 13 10.68 49.70 -9.06
C LEU A 13 9.63 49.29 -10.11
N THR A 14 9.01 50.25 -10.77
CA THR A 14 8.06 49.97 -11.87
C THR A 14 8.76 49.36 -13.08
N SER A 15 9.94 49.85 -13.47
CA SER A 15 10.73 49.26 -14.55
C SER A 15 11.14 47.82 -14.23
N LEU A 16 11.61 47.54 -13.01
CA LEU A 16 11.95 46.19 -12.56
C LEU A 16 10.74 45.27 -12.57
N PHE A 17 9.58 45.76 -12.12
CA PHE A 17 8.34 45.00 -12.10
C PHE A 17 7.86 44.65 -13.52
N ILE A 18 7.89 45.62 -14.44
CA ILE A 18 7.56 45.40 -15.86
C ILE A 18 8.55 44.41 -16.49
N PHE A 19 9.85 44.57 -16.25
CA PHE A 19 10.87 43.65 -16.73
C PHE A 19 10.62 42.22 -16.23
N PHE A 20 10.28 42.04 -14.96
CA PHE A 20 9.96 40.73 -14.39
C PHE A 20 8.71 40.13 -15.04
N ILE A 21 7.63 40.90 -15.21
CA ILE A 21 6.42 40.44 -15.88
C ILE A 21 6.72 40.03 -17.31
N CYS A 22 7.43 40.86 -18.08
CA CYS A 22 7.83 40.54 -19.44
C CYS A 22 8.71 39.29 -19.47
N PHE A 23 9.70 39.17 -18.58
CA PHE A 23 10.55 38.00 -18.51
C PHE A 23 9.73 36.71 -18.27
N PHE A 24 8.81 36.71 -17.31
CA PHE A 24 7.96 35.53 -17.04
C PHE A 24 6.93 35.25 -18.15
N MET A 25 6.37 36.28 -18.78
CA MET A 25 5.42 36.16 -19.90
C MET A 25 6.09 35.65 -21.18
N PHE A 26 7.33 36.09 -21.47
CA PHE A 26 8.06 35.71 -22.69
C PHE A 26 8.90 34.44 -22.51
N THR A 27 9.17 34.00 -21.28
CA THR A 27 9.77 32.69 -21.04
C THR A 27 8.77 31.58 -21.32
N ASN A 28 8.78 31.07 -22.55
CA ASN A 28 8.08 29.85 -22.95
C ASN A 28 8.75 28.62 -22.32
N PHE A 29 8.58 28.46 -21.02
CA PHE A 29 8.99 27.28 -20.26
C PHE A 29 8.10 26.10 -20.64
N THR A 30 8.43 25.47 -21.76
CA THR A 30 7.77 24.27 -22.24
C THR A 30 8.33 23.04 -21.53
N VAL A 31 7.46 22.08 -21.23
CA VAL A 31 7.90 20.78 -20.68
C VAL A 31 8.60 20.00 -21.77
N LYS A 32 9.93 19.85 -21.61
CA LYS A 32 10.78 19.05 -22.49
C LYS A 32 10.99 17.64 -21.95
N LYS A 33 10.79 17.45 -20.64
CA LYS A 33 11.08 16.17 -19.96
C LYS A 33 10.07 15.87 -18.88
N VAL A 34 9.59 14.63 -18.85
CA VAL A 34 8.79 14.09 -17.74
C VAL A 34 9.57 12.95 -17.11
N GLU A 35 10.05 13.17 -15.89
CA GLU A 35 10.79 12.18 -15.11
C GLU A 35 9.83 11.43 -14.20
N ILE A 36 9.67 10.12 -14.40
CA ILE A 36 8.90 9.27 -13.48
C ILE A 36 9.88 8.46 -12.63
N ASP A 37 9.89 8.76 -11.34
CA ASP A 37 10.65 8.04 -10.34
C ASP A 37 9.71 7.03 -9.66
N ARG A 38 9.97 5.74 -9.87
CA ARG A 38 9.10 4.65 -9.43
C ARG A 38 9.88 3.38 -9.08
N ASP A 39 9.30 2.55 -8.22
CA ASP A 39 9.82 1.25 -7.79
C ASP A 39 9.16 0.05 -8.52
N PHE A 40 8.48 0.30 -9.64
CA PHE A 40 7.74 -0.70 -10.39
C PHE A 40 7.73 -0.43 -11.90
N PHE A 41 7.38 -1.45 -12.67
CA PHE A 41 7.21 -1.31 -14.12
C PHE A 41 5.89 -0.61 -14.46
N LEU A 42 5.97 0.38 -15.33
CA LEU A 42 4.83 1.16 -15.83
C LEU A 42 5.11 1.53 -17.29
N ASP A 43 4.07 1.47 -18.12
CA ASP A 43 4.14 1.98 -19.50
C ASP A 43 3.97 3.50 -19.49
N ASP A 44 5.07 4.20 -19.72
CA ASP A 44 5.14 5.66 -19.66
C ASP A 44 4.17 6.33 -20.63
N LYS A 45 4.04 5.81 -21.85
CA LYS A 45 3.15 6.41 -22.87
C LYS A 45 1.69 6.32 -22.45
N LYS A 46 1.27 5.15 -21.94
CA LYS A 46 -0.10 4.98 -21.42
C LYS A 46 -0.33 5.84 -20.19
N PHE A 47 0.67 5.97 -19.33
CA PHE A 47 0.56 6.75 -18.11
C PHE A 47 0.49 8.26 -18.38
N TYR A 48 1.27 8.78 -19.32
CA TYR A 48 1.17 10.17 -19.76
C TYR A 48 -0.22 10.49 -20.31
N LYS A 49 -0.75 9.59 -21.16
CA LYS A 49 -2.11 9.73 -21.69
C LYS A 49 -3.16 9.74 -20.58
N TYR A 50 -3.04 8.85 -19.59
CA TYR A 50 -3.93 8.81 -18.43
C TYR A 50 -3.89 10.12 -17.62
N LEU A 51 -2.69 10.65 -17.36
CA LEU A 51 -2.52 11.90 -16.63
C LEU A 51 -2.86 13.15 -17.47
N ASN A 52 -3.07 13.00 -18.78
CA ASN A 52 -3.23 14.10 -19.73
C ASN A 52 -2.01 15.01 -19.77
N ILE A 53 -0.82 14.40 -19.72
CA ILE A 53 0.45 15.10 -19.83
C ILE A 53 0.82 15.16 -21.32
N LYS A 54 0.89 16.38 -21.86
CA LYS A 54 1.29 16.63 -23.24
C LYS A 54 2.73 17.14 -23.26
N GLU A 55 3.60 16.48 -24.00
CA GLU A 55 4.94 17.03 -24.24
C GLU A 55 4.83 18.36 -24.99
N ASN A 56 5.79 19.27 -24.77
CA ASN A 56 5.84 20.60 -25.37
C ASN A 56 4.73 21.60 -25.00
N SER A 57 3.87 21.32 -24.01
CA SER A 57 2.98 22.34 -23.44
C SER A 57 3.69 23.20 -22.39
N LEU A 58 3.12 24.35 -22.03
CA LEU A 58 3.71 25.24 -21.03
C LEU A 58 3.70 24.54 -19.66
N ILE A 59 4.79 24.68 -18.89
CA ILE A 59 4.91 24.10 -17.55
C ILE A 59 3.85 24.63 -16.59
N TRP A 60 3.33 25.83 -16.87
CA TRP A 60 2.28 26.49 -16.10
C TRP A 60 0.92 25.80 -16.27
N ASP A 61 0.61 25.29 -17.47
CA ASP A 61 -0.66 24.64 -17.81
C ASP A 61 -0.92 23.35 -17.00
N PHE A 62 0.16 22.76 -16.48
CA PHE A 62 0.05 21.56 -15.65
C PHE A 62 -0.47 21.90 -14.27
N ASP A 63 -1.73 21.59 -14.02
CA ASP A 63 -2.28 21.66 -12.69
C ASP A 63 -1.79 20.46 -11.86
N LYS A 64 -0.81 20.75 -10.98
CA LYS A 64 -0.26 19.78 -10.05
C LYS A 64 -1.35 19.06 -9.25
N LYS A 65 -2.36 19.80 -8.75
CA LYS A 65 -3.41 19.24 -7.90
C LYS A 65 -4.27 18.26 -8.68
N LYS A 66 -4.68 18.60 -9.89
CA LYS A 66 -5.48 17.69 -10.75
C LYS A 66 -4.74 16.39 -11.08
N ILE A 67 -3.43 16.46 -11.30
CA ILE A 67 -2.62 15.25 -11.53
C ILE A 67 -2.57 14.41 -10.25
N GLU A 68 -2.31 15.03 -9.10
CA GLU A 68 -2.30 14.34 -7.81
C GLU A 68 -3.66 13.73 -7.45
N GLU A 69 -4.78 14.39 -7.77
CA GLU A 69 -6.15 13.85 -7.60
C GLU A 69 -6.41 12.63 -8.47
N LYS A 70 -5.89 12.59 -9.72
CA LYS A 70 -5.96 11.40 -10.56
C LYS A 70 -5.15 10.25 -9.97
N LEU A 71 -3.94 10.54 -9.47
CA LEU A 71 -3.07 9.55 -8.83
C LEU A 71 -3.68 9.02 -7.54
N ALA A 72 -4.37 9.86 -6.76
CA ALA A 72 -5.06 9.48 -5.53
C ALA A 72 -6.13 8.39 -5.76
N LYS A 73 -6.73 8.34 -6.96
CA LYS A 73 -7.70 7.30 -7.33
C LYS A 73 -7.08 5.93 -7.54
N GLN A 74 -5.75 5.84 -7.64
CA GLN A 74 -5.02 4.59 -7.79
C GLN A 74 -4.77 3.96 -6.40
N SER A 75 -5.61 3.01 -5.99
CA SER A 75 -5.56 2.42 -4.64
C SER A 75 -4.26 1.65 -4.33
N TYR A 76 -3.50 1.25 -5.35
CA TYR A 76 -2.22 0.54 -5.20
C TYR A 76 -1.03 1.46 -4.90
N LEU A 77 -1.19 2.79 -4.96
CA LEU A 77 -0.11 3.73 -4.64
C LEU A 77 -0.09 4.01 -3.14
N SER A 78 1.08 3.90 -2.52
CA SER A 78 1.32 4.32 -1.13
C SER A 78 1.74 5.78 -1.06
N PHE A 79 2.43 6.25 -2.10
CA PHE A 79 2.92 7.61 -2.19
C PHE A 79 2.89 8.09 -3.64
N TYR A 80 2.48 9.33 -3.82
CA TYR A 80 2.58 10.04 -5.07
C TYR A 80 2.92 11.51 -4.80
N LYS A 81 3.72 12.11 -5.68
CA LYS A 81 4.02 13.54 -5.61
C LYS A 81 4.39 14.07 -6.98
N VAL A 82 3.82 15.22 -7.34
CA VAL A 82 4.11 15.90 -8.60
C VAL A 82 4.90 17.17 -8.31
N ILE A 83 6.05 17.32 -8.97
CA ILE A 83 6.98 18.43 -8.77
C ILE A 83 7.27 19.08 -10.12
N LYS A 84 7.05 20.39 -10.21
CA LYS A 84 7.55 21.19 -11.34
C LYS A 84 9.00 21.58 -11.05
N LYS A 85 9.92 21.06 -11.85
CA LYS A 85 11.34 21.43 -11.82
C LYS A 85 11.59 22.39 -12.98
N TYR A 86 11.56 23.68 -12.66
CA TYR A 86 11.82 24.74 -13.62
C TYR A 86 13.25 24.62 -14.18
N PRO A 87 13.47 25.01 -15.46
CA PRO A 87 12.48 25.62 -16.35
C PRO A 87 11.56 24.63 -17.09
N ASN A 88 11.90 23.34 -17.24
CA ASN A 88 11.32 22.52 -18.32
C ASN A 88 10.96 21.08 -17.95
N THR A 89 10.99 20.71 -16.67
CA THR A 89 10.84 19.30 -16.25
C THR A 89 9.67 19.12 -15.30
N ILE A 90 8.86 18.07 -15.52
CA ILE A 90 7.89 17.58 -14.54
C ILE A 90 8.43 16.28 -13.96
N ARG A 91 8.59 16.25 -12.64
CA ARG A 91 8.98 15.03 -11.92
C ARG A 91 7.78 14.45 -11.19
N ILE A 92 7.50 13.18 -11.41
CA ILE A 92 6.43 12.43 -10.76
C ILE A 92 7.08 11.32 -9.94
N LEU A 93 6.91 11.38 -8.62
CA LEU A 93 7.35 10.36 -7.70
C LEU A 93 6.18 9.41 -7.44
N LEU A 94 6.38 8.10 -7.58
CA LEU A 94 5.38 7.07 -7.32
C LEU A 94 6.00 5.95 -6.51
N ARG A 95 5.29 5.45 -5.50
CA ARG A 95 5.67 4.22 -4.78
C ARG A 95 4.46 3.31 -4.62
N LEU A 96 4.68 2.01 -4.79
CA LEU A 96 3.63 1.02 -4.56
C LEU A 96 3.34 0.82 -3.06
N LYS A 97 2.11 0.42 -2.76
CA LYS A 97 1.80 -0.24 -1.50
C LYS A 97 2.47 -1.60 -1.45
N LYS A 98 3.06 -1.92 -0.31
CA LYS A 98 3.67 -3.23 -0.04
C LYS A 98 2.63 -4.09 0.67
N PRO A 99 2.12 -5.15 0.04
CA PRO A 99 1.14 -6.01 0.69
C PRO A 99 1.79 -6.85 1.79
N ILE A 100 1.05 -7.05 2.88
CA ILE A 100 1.38 -7.98 3.96
C ILE A 100 0.67 -9.32 3.75
N ALA A 101 -0.55 -9.28 3.22
CA ALA A 101 -1.32 -10.46 2.88
C ALA A 101 -2.19 -10.23 1.64
N LYS A 102 -2.68 -11.32 1.09
CA LYS A 102 -3.89 -11.34 0.24
C LYS A 102 -5.09 -11.45 1.16
N ILE A 103 -6.22 -10.90 0.75
CA ILE A 103 -7.48 -11.07 1.46
C ILE A 103 -8.59 -11.46 0.48
N VAL A 104 -9.30 -12.53 0.80
CA VAL A 104 -10.53 -12.90 0.08
C VAL A 104 -11.66 -12.08 0.68
N VAL A 105 -12.31 -11.32 -0.19
CA VAL A 105 -13.49 -10.51 0.14
C VAL A 105 -14.70 -11.12 -0.59
N GLN A 106 -15.92 -10.65 -0.28
CA GLN A 106 -17.17 -11.05 -0.92
C GLN A 106 -17.03 -11.54 -2.36
N LYS A 107 -17.74 -12.63 -2.69
CA LYS A 107 -17.78 -13.27 -4.01
C LYS A 107 -16.46 -13.92 -4.48
N GLY A 108 -15.51 -14.12 -3.56
CA GLY A 108 -14.25 -14.83 -3.87
C GLY A 108 -13.20 -13.96 -4.53
N ASP A 109 -13.43 -12.65 -4.64
CA ASP A 109 -12.45 -11.72 -5.17
C ASP A 109 -11.25 -11.58 -4.23
N VAL A 110 -10.04 -11.71 -4.79
CA VAL A 110 -8.79 -11.61 -4.03
C VAL A 110 -8.19 -10.23 -4.17
N TYR A 111 -8.05 -9.55 -3.04
CA TYR A 111 -7.40 -8.24 -2.92
C TYR A 111 -6.08 -8.34 -2.17
N PHE A 112 -5.34 -7.25 -2.15
CA PHE A 112 -4.18 -7.08 -1.28
C PHE A 112 -4.52 -6.19 -0.09
N ILE A 113 -3.85 -6.44 1.03
CA ILE A 113 -3.95 -5.63 2.25
C ILE A 113 -2.55 -5.27 2.75
N ASP A 114 -2.36 -4.00 3.12
CA ASP A 114 -1.08 -3.48 3.64
C ASP A 114 -1.02 -3.51 5.18
N ASP A 115 0.10 -3.06 5.72
CA ASP A 115 0.37 -2.93 7.17
C ASP A 115 -0.55 -1.92 7.88
N LYS A 116 -1.22 -1.04 7.12
CA LYS A 116 -2.21 -0.08 7.63
C LYS A 116 -3.64 -0.58 7.47
N CYS A 117 -3.81 -1.87 7.20
CA CYS A 117 -5.11 -2.51 6.97
C CYS A 117 -5.91 -1.89 5.80
N SER A 118 -5.23 -1.28 4.84
CA SER A 118 -5.86 -0.71 3.64
C SER A 118 -5.96 -1.77 2.55
N ILE A 119 -7.17 -1.99 2.05
CA ILE A 119 -7.43 -2.98 0.99
C ILE A 119 -7.31 -2.33 -0.39
N PHE A 120 -6.56 -2.94 -1.29
CA PHE A 120 -6.30 -2.44 -2.64
C PHE A 120 -6.26 -3.55 -3.68
N ARG A 121 -6.43 -3.17 -4.96
CA ARG A 121 -6.44 -4.14 -6.06
C ARG A 121 -5.08 -4.81 -6.22
N LYS A 122 -5.11 -6.10 -6.54
CA LYS A 122 -3.93 -6.84 -6.99
C LYS A 122 -3.31 -6.15 -8.22
N HIS A 123 -2.01 -5.87 -8.15
CA HIS A 123 -1.21 -5.49 -9.31
C HIS A 123 -0.42 -6.69 -9.85
N LYS A 124 0.27 -6.51 -10.98
CA LYS A 124 0.93 -7.61 -11.73
C LYS A 124 2.01 -8.37 -10.95
N ILE A 125 2.55 -7.80 -9.87
CA ILE A 125 3.61 -8.46 -9.09
C ILE A 125 2.99 -9.63 -8.32
N ASN A 126 3.53 -10.83 -8.55
CA ASN A 126 3.14 -12.01 -7.80
C ASN A 126 3.90 -12.03 -6.47
N TYR A 127 3.18 -11.96 -5.36
CA TYR A 127 3.74 -12.09 -4.03
C TYR A 127 3.41 -13.47 -3.45
N SER A 128 4.43 -14.15 -2.94
CA SER A 128 4.25 -15.29 -2.03
C SER A 128 4.01 -14.73 -0.63
N ILE A 129 2.76 -14.37 -0.36
CA ILE A 129 2.30 -13.82 0.91
C ILE A 129 1.06 -14.57 1.38
N PRO A 130 0.79 -14.62 2.70
CA PRO A 130 -0.36 -15.32 3.27
C PRO A 130 -1.69 -14.87 2.67
N LEU A 131 -2.66 -15.78 2.61
CA LEU A 131 -4.05 -15.48 2.29
C LEU A 131 -4.86 -15.35 3.58
N ILE A 132 -5.64 -14.28 3.72
CA ILE A 132 -6.60 -14.12 4.80
C ILE A 132 -7.99 -14.36 4.21
N CYS A 133 -8.70 -15.32 4.77
CA CYS A 133 -10.10 -15.58 4.42
C CYS A 133 -10.97 -15.12 5.59
N TYR A 134 -11.78 -14.08 5.35
CA TYR A 134 -12.76 -13.63 6.31
C TYR A 134 -14.13 -13.64 5.64
N ILE A 135 -14.98 -14.58 6.04
CA ILE A 135 -16.34 -14.69 5.53
C ILE A 135 -17.20 -13.79 6.39
N ASN A 136 -17.44 -12.56 5.93
CA ASN A 136 -18.43 -11.66 6.51
C ASN A 136 -19.32 -11.10 5.39
N GLU A 137 -20.61 -10.94 5.69
CA GLU A 137 -21.64 -10.39 4.82
C GLU A 137 -21.48 -8.88 4.58
N GLU A 138 -20.59 -8.19 5.31
CA GLU A 138 -20.32 -6.77 5.11
C GLU A 138 -19.60 -6.47 3.78
N LYS A 139 -20.08 -5.44 3.07
CA LYS A 139 -19.52 -4.98 1.80
C LYS A 139 -18.17 -4.30 2.03
N VAL A 140 -17.09 -5.06 1.88
CA VAL A 140 -15.74 -4.51 1.87
C VAL A 140 -15.44 -3.91 0.49
N THR A 141 -14.96 -2.67 0.46
CA THR A 141 -14.64 -1.91 -0.76
C THR A 141 -13.16 -1.51 -0.80
N LEU A 142 -12.68 -0.99 -1.94
CA LEU A 142 -11.30 -0.49 -2.04
C LEU A 142 -11.08 0.69 -1.09
N ASN A 143 -9.90 0.74 -0.48
CA ASN A 143 -9.53 1.68 0.58
C ASN A 143 -10.34 1.54 1.88
N TYR A 144 -11.17 0.49 2.02
CA TYR A 144 -11.75 0.11 3.29
C TYR A 144 -10.65 -0.19 4.32
N LYS A 145 -10.86 0.29 5.54
CA LYS A 145 -10.04 -0.10 6.69
C LYS A 145 -10.62 -1.35 7.29
N ALA A 146 -9.82 -2.41 7.36
CA ALA A 146 -10.26 -3.67 7.91
C ALA A 146 -10.72 -3.54 9.38
N ASN A 147 -11.61 -4.44 9.80
CA ASN A 147 -12.10 -4.52 11.17
C ASN A 147 -11.00 -4.97 12.16
N ASP A 148 -11.32 -4.94 13.46
CA ASP A 148 -10.36 -5.27 14.51
C ASP A 148 -9.85 -6.72 14.44
N TYR A 149 -10.64 -7.65 13.90
CA TYR A 149 -10.23 -9.06 13.77
C TYR A 149 -9.15 -9.23 12.73
N ILE A 150 -9.33 -8.65 11.55
CA ILE A 150 -8.32 -8.62 10.49
C ILE A 150 -7.10 -7.84 10.96
N LYS A 151 -7.31 -6.71 11.67
CA LYS A 151 -6.20 -5.90 12.20
C LYS A 151 -5.29 -6.71 13.11
N LYS A 152 -5.84 -7.51 14.05
CA LYS A 152 -5.03 -8.41 14.90
C LYS A 152 -4.17 -9.38 14.09
N VAL A 153 -4.73 -9.95 13.01
CA VAL A 153 -3.99 -10.83 12.10
C VAL A 153 -2.87 -10.06 11.39
N ILE A 154 -3.18 -8.88 10.84
CA ILE A 154 -2.19 -8.05 10.13
C ILE A 154 -1.07 -7.61 11.07
N ASP A 155 -1.39 -7.12 12.27
CA ASP A 155 -0.40 -6.71 13.26
C ASP A 155 0.52 -7.90 13.62
N SER A 156 -0.06 -9.08 13.81
CA SER A 156 0.72 -10.31 14.07
C SER A 156 1.61 -10.68 12.89
N LEU A 157 1.12 -10.61 11.65
CA LEU A 157 1.89 -10.91 10.45
C LEU A 157 3.01 -9.90 10.20
N VAL A 158 2.78 -8.61 10.45
CA VAL A 158 3.80 -7.55 10.33
C VAL A 158 4.93 -7.80 11.34
N LEU A 159 4.57 -8.03 12.60
CA LEU A 159 5.55 -8.33 13.64
C LEU A 159 6.32 -9.62 13.35
N LEU A 160 5.61 -10.68 12.93
CA LEU A 160 6.21 -11.95 12.57
C LEU A 160 7.16 -11.81 11.37
N LYS A 161 6.77 -11.08 10.32
CA LYS A 161 7.63 -10.85 9.14
C LYS A 161 8.95 -10.17 9.51
N ASN A 162 8.91 -9.25 10.47
CA ASN A 162 10.10 -8.53 10.95
C ASN A 162 10.95 -9.38 11.91
N LYS A 163 10.31 -10.17 12.78
CA LYS A 163 10.99 -11.01 13.78
C LYS A 163 11.54 -12.31 13.19
N ASN A 164 10.73 -13.00 12.40
CA ASN A 164 11.01 -14.33 11.86
C ASN A 164 10.34 -14.52 10.49
N LYS A 165 11.04 -14.04 9.45
CA LYS A 165 10.56 -14.07 8.06
C LYS A 165 10.26 -15.50 7.57
N ASN A 166 10.99 -16.51 8.04
CA ASN A 166 10.80 -17.90 7.62
C ASN A 166 9.42 -18.43 8.05
N VAL A 167 9.00 -18.15 9.28
CA VAL A 167 7.66 -18.55 9.77
C VAL A 167 6.58 -17.80 9.01
N TYR A 168 6.75 -16.49 8.78
CA TYR A 168 5.82 -15.71 7.95
C TYR A 168 5.69 -16.25 6.52
N ASP A 169 6.82 -16.57 5.87
CA ASP A 169 6.88 -17.17 4.54
C ASP A 169 6.38 -18.63 4.55
N GLY A 170 6.28 -19.27 5.72
CA GLY A 170 5.66 -20.57 5.92
C GLY A 170 4.13 -20.52 5.92
N ILE A 171 3.51 -19.41 6.36
CA ILE A 171 2.04 -19.32 6.49
C ILE A 171 1.38 -19.23 5.10
N SER A 172 0.59 -20.23 4.73
CA SER A 172 -0.17 -20.25 3.48
C SER A 172 -1.46 -19.44 3.59
N GLN A 173 -2.25 -19.71 4.63
CA GLN A 173 -3.60 -19.17 4.81
C GLN A 173 -3.95 -19.00 6.29
N ILE A 174 -4.73 -17.98 6.60
CA ILE A 174 -5.38 -17.76 7.89
C ILE A 174 -6.87 -17.56 7.63
N ASP A 175 -7.68 -18.50 8.10
CA ASP A 175 -9.14 -18.37 8.11
C ASP A 175 -9.59 -17.70 9.41
N ILE A 176 -10.49 -16.74 9.30
CA ILE A 176 -11.11 -16.06 10.43
C ILE A 176 -12.58 -16.44 10.45
N ILE A 177 -12.99 -17.21 11.46
CA ILE A 177 -14.37 -17.67 11.64
C ILE A 177 -14.96 -16.97 12.87
N GLU A 178 -16.09 -16.30 12.69
CA GLU A 178 -16.84 -15.66 13.77
C GLU A 178 -18.06 -16.52 14.11
N HIS A 179 -18.17 -16.91 15.39
CA HIS A 179 -19.30 -17.66 15.91
C HIS A 179 -20.31 -16.73 16.62
N SER A 180 -21.55 -17.20 16.81
CA SER A 180 -22.71 -16.45 17.32
C SER A 180 -22.47 -15.69 18.64
N ASN A 181 -21.48 -16.09 19.45
CA ASN A 181 -21.14 -15.48 20.74
C ASN A 181 -19.90 -14.57 20.69
N LYS A 182 -19.52 -14.05 19.51
CA LYS A 182 -18.26 -13.29 19.29
C LYS A 182 -17.00 -14.09 19.62
N ASN A 183 -17.12 -15.42 19.70
CA ASN A 183 -15.96 -16.28 19.72
C ASN A 183 -15.37 -16.30 18.32
N LEU A 184 -14.07 -16.05 18.24
CA LEU A 184 -13.31 -16.08 17.00
C LEU A 184 -12.45 -17.33 16.98
N GLU A 185 -12.40 -17.97 15.83
CA GLU A 185 -11.45 -19.04 15.57
C GLU A 185 -10.55 -18.61 14.42
N TYR A 186 -9.24 -18.62 14.67
CA TYR A 186 -8.22 -18.42 13.66
C TYR A 186 -7.65 -19.79 13.27
N ILE A 187 -7.85 -20.20 12.03
CA ILE A 187 -7.29 -21.45 11.51
C ILE A 187 -6.08 -21.10 10.65
N VAL A 188 -4.90 -21.51 11.11
CA VAL A 188 -3.63 -21.22 10.45
C VAL A 188 -3.16 -22.45 9.71
N ASN A 189 -2.87 -22.27 8.42
CA ASN A 189 -2.33 -23.28 7.53
C ASN A 189 -0.91 -22.88 7.11
N TYR A 190 -0.02 -23.86 6.96
CA TYR A 190 1.35 -23.67 6.48
C TYR A 190 1.53 -24.24 5.06
N ARG A 191 2.51 -23.75 4.29
CA ARG A 191 2.67 -24.02 2.84
C ARG A 191 3.10 -25.45 2.48
N THR A 192 3.57 -26.23 3.44
CA THR A 192 4.13 -27.57 3.21
C THR A 192 3.66 -28.60 4.22
N ILE A 193 2.82 -28.21 5.18
CA ILE A 193 2.41 -29.04 6.31
C ILE A 193 0.89 -29.18 6.29
N ASN A 194 0.38 -30.40 6.41
CA ASN A 194 -1.06 -30.66 6.34
C ASN A 194 -1.80 -30.37 7.66
N ALA A 195 -1.09 -30.27 8.78
CA ALA A 195 -1.67 -29.96 10.08
C ALA A 195 -2.21 -28.52 10.14
N LYS A 196 -3.45 -28.38 10.61
CA LYS A 196 -4.14 -27.11 10.82
C LYS A 196 -4.04 -26.67 12.27
N ILE A 197 -3.69 -25.42 12.49
CA ILE A 197 -3.57 -24.85 13.84
C ILE A 197 -4.79 -23.99 14.14
N TYR A 198 -5.54 -24.38 15.16
CA TYR A 198 -6.74 -23.70 15.64
C TYR A 198 -6.41 -22.83 16.85
N LEU A 199 -6.54 -21.51 16.69
CA LEU A 199 -6.33 -20.54 17.76
C LEU A 199 -7.66 -19.89 18.13
N LYS A 200 -8.15 -20.20 19.34
CA LYS A 200 -9.41 -19.64 19.85
C LYS A 200 -9.18 -18.27 20.45
N ASN A 201 -9.87 -17.26 19.95
CA ASN A 201 -9.93 -15.86 20.41
C ASN A 201 -8.61 -15.06 20.38
N TYR A 202 -7.46 -15.71 20.22
CA TYR A 202 -6.15 -15.08 20.29
C TYR A 202 -5.31 -15.46 19.08
N ILE A 203 -4.65 -14.47 18.50
CA ILE A 203 -3.58 -14.67 17.51
C ILE A 203 -2.46 -13.68 17.85
N ASN A 204 -1.23 -14.17 17.87
CA ASN A 204 -0.03 -13.37 18.07
C ASN A 204 1.18 -14.11 17.48
N VAL A 205 2.33 -13.44 17.48
CA VAL A 205 3.58 -13.96 16.92
C VAL A 205 4.01 -15.28 17.57
N ASP A 206 3.95 -15.39 18.89
CA ASP A 206 4.39 -16.58 19.63
C ASP A 206 3.51 -17.79 19.32
N LEU A 207 2.18 -17.60 19.22
CA LEU A 207 1.25 -18.66 18.83
C LEU A 207 1.47 -19.14 17.39
N LEU A 208 1.81 -18.23 16.47
CA LEU A 208 2.15 -18.61 15.10
C LEU A 208 3.47 -19.40 15.05
N GLU A 209 4.50 -18.95 15.78
CA GLU A 209 5.78 -19.67 15.85
C GLU A 209 5.62 -21.06 16.47
N ARG A 210 4.95 -21.16 17.63
CA ARG A 210 4.71 -22.44 18.31
C ARG A 210 3.77 -23.35 17.51
N GLY A 211 2.77 -22.78 16.85
CA GLY A 211 1.88 -23.53 15.97
C GLY A 211 2.63 -24.21 14.83
N LEU A 212 3.61 -23.51 14.21
CA LEU A 212 4.48 -24.14 13.21
C LEU A 212 5.31 -25.27 13.80
N ILE A 213 5.90 -25.08 14.99
CA ILE A 213 6.70 -26.12 15.66
C ILE A 213 5.83 -27.36 15.93
N CYS A 214 4.60 -27.19 16.41
CA CYS A 214 3.67 -28.30 16.60
C CYS A 214 3.33 -29.00 15.28
N ALA A 215 3.07 -28.23 14.22
CA ALA A 215 2.77 -28.77 12.90
C ALA A 215 3.95 -29.61 12.36
N LEU A 216 5.17 -29.10 12.49
CA LEU A 216 6.39 -29.82 12.10
C LEU A 216 6.60 -31.08 12.94
N TYR A 217 6.40 -31.01 14.25
CA TYR A 217 6.52 -32.17 15.13
C TYR A 217 5.55 -33.30 14.73
N ILE A 218 4.30 -32.96 14.42
CA ILE A 218 3.29 -33.93 13.97
C ILE A 218 3.72 -34.59 12.66
N GLU A 219 4.20 -33.80 11.70
CA GLU A 219 4.65 -34.29 10.40
C GLU A 219 5.90 -35.18 10.51
N GLU A 220 6.92 -34.74 11.26
CA GLU A 220 8.17 -35.49 11.44
C GLU A 220 7.96 -36.83 12.15
N ASN A 221 6.96 -36.92 13.04
CA ASN A 221 6.64 -38.15 13.76
C ASN A 221 5.54 -38.99 13.08
N ASN A 222 5.07 -38.60 11.89
CA ASN A 222 3.98 -39.26 11.17
C ASN A 222 2.74 -39.47 12.06
N LEU A 223 2.41 -38.50 12.90
CA LEU A 223 1.21 -38.55 13.72
C LEU A 223 -0.01 -38.23 12.85
N ASP A 224 -1.03 -39.08 12.92
CA ASP A 224 -2.29 -38.90 12.19
C ASP A 224 -3.19 -37.87 12.91
N VAL A 225 -2.71 -36.62 12.96
CA VAL A 225 -3.41 -35.50 13.56
C VAL A 225 -3.55 -34.37 12.57
N GLU A 226 -4.78 -34.16 12.10
CA GLU A 226 -5.09 -33.07 11.17
C GLU A 226 -5.25 -31.72 11.88
N ASN A 227 -5.69 -31.72 13.15
CA ASN A 227 -6.13 -30.52 13.84
C ASN A 227 -5.43 -30.36 15.19
N VAL A 228 -4.75 -29.23 15.37
CA VAL A 228 -4.04 -28.87 16.59
C VAL A 228 -4.72 -27.67 17.22
N VAL A 229 -5.16 -27.79 18.47
CA VAL A 229 -5.97 -26.74 19.12
C VAL A 229 -5.20 -26.08 20.26
N TYR A 230 -5.12 -24.76 20.25
CA TYR A 230 -4.61 -24.00 21.39
C TYR A 230 -5.70 -23.78 22.44
N THR A 231 -5.45 -24.21 23.68
CA THR A 231 -6.42 -24.14 24.79
C THR A 231 -6.14 -23.04 25.81
N GLY A 232 -5.16 -22.15 25.55
CA GLY A 232 -4.72 -21.13 26.51
C GLY A 232 -3.54 -21.57 27.36
N ASN A 233 -3.43 -22.87 27.65
CA ASN A 233 -2.30 -23.45 28.39
C ASN A 233 -1.26 -24.12 27.48
N GLY A 234 -1.65 -24.47 26.26
CA GLY A 234 -0.79 -25.15 25.30
C GLY A 234 -1.55 -25.64 24.08
N PHE A 235 -0.82 -26.27 23.16
CA PHE A 235 -1.39 -26.97 22.01
C PHE A 235 -1.74 -28.41 22.39
N ILE A 236 -2.90 -28.87 21.92
CA ILE A 236 -3.38 -30.24 22.08
C ILE A 236 -3.64 -30.82 20.70
N PHE A 237 -3.19 -32.04 20.48
CA PHE A 237 -3.30 -32.83 19.26
C PHE A 237 -3.44 -34.31 19.64
#